data_AF-A0AAD1TLU8-F1
#
_entry.id   AF-A0AAD1TLU8-F1
#
_cell.length_a   1.000
_cell.length_b   1.000
_cell.length_c   1.000
_cell.angle_alpha   90.00
_cell.angle_beta   90.00
_cell.angle_gamma   90.00
#
_symmetry.space_group_name_H-M   'P 1'
#
loop_
_entity.id
_entity.type
_entity.pdbx_description
1 polymer ?
#
loop_
_entity_poly.entity_id
_entity_poly.type
_entity_poly.pdbx_seq_one_letter_code
_entity_poly.pdbx_strand_id
1 'polypeptide(L)'
;GNISFSCSESHVVPVTFTSSSTSYLLLPGTSQIDGLSVSFQFRTWNSDGLLLSTQLAGESAVLVLQLYNGKILLMIQKESVNILPIST
;
A
#
# COMPACT_ATOMS: atom_id res chain seq x y z
N GLY A 1 -34.27 -31.00 8.01
CA GLY A 1 -34.41 -29.55 8.27
C GLY A 1 -33.65 -28.81 7.19
N ASN A 2 -34.21 -27.73 6.67
CA ASN A 2 -33.54 -26.88 5.68
C ASN A 2 -32.61 -25.90 6.42
N ILE A 3 -31.29 -26.00 6.20
CA ILE A 3 -30.28 -25.08 6.71
C ILE A 3 -29.76 -24.29 5.51
N SER A 4 -29.93 -22.97 5.54
CA SER A 4 -29.27 -22.06 4.60
C SER A 4 -28.20 -21.25 5.33
N PHE A 5 -26.99 -21.22 4.77
CA PHE A 5 -25.93 -20.29 5.19
C PHE A 5 -25.98 -19.05 4.30
N SER A 6 -26.04 -17.87 4.92
CA SER A 6 -25.87 -16.59 4.23
C SER A 6 -24.63 -15.89 4.77
N CYS A 7 -23.67 -15.58 3.91
CA CYS A 7 -22.65 -14.59 4.21
C CYS A 7 -23.17 -13.25 3.67
N SER A 8 -23.39 -12.26 4.53
CA SER A 8 -23.63 -10.89 4.08
C SER A 8 -22.31 -10.34 3.58
N GLU A 9 -22.20 -10.09 2.27
CA GLU A 9 -21.05 -9.41 1.68
C GLU A 9 -20.81 -8.10 2.45
N SER A 10 -19.61 -7.90 2.98
CA SER A 10 -19.32 -6.68 3.74
C SER A 10 -19.29 -5.50 2.76
N HIS A 11 -20.08 -4.47 3.03
CA HIS A 11 -20.08 -3.27 2.20
C HIS A 11 -18.74 -2.53 2.36
N VAL A 12 -18.07 -2.26 1.24
CA VAL A 12 -16.86 -1.43 1.22
C VAL A 12 -17.28 0.02 1.51
N VAL A 13 -16.98 0.50 2.73
CA VAL A 13 -17.23 1.89 3.12
C VAL A 13 -16.07 2.76 2.63
N PRO A 14 -16.31 3.82 1.85
CA PRO A 14 -15.25 4.71 1.39
C PRO A 14 -14.65 5.50 2.56
N VAL A 15 -13.34 5.70 2.53
CA VAL A 15 -12.59 6.50 3.51
C VAL A 15 -12.13 7.80 2.85
N THR A 16 -12.20 8.92 3.57
CA THR A 16 -11.72 10.23 3.12
C THR A 16 -10.53 10.68 3.96
N PHE A 17 -9.41 11.00 3.31
CA PHE A 17 -8.21 11.55 3.94
C PHE A 17 -8.20 13.07 3.79
N THR A 18 -8.41 13.81 4.87
CA THR A 18 -8.55 15.28 4.84
C THR A 18 -7.23 16.02 5.07
N SER A 19 -6.20 15.34 5.59
CA SER A 19 -4.87 15.91 5.84
C SER A 19 -3.79 15.06 5.18
N SER A 20 -2.95 15.69 4.35
CA SER A 20 -1.85 15.01 3.65
C SER A 20 -0.71 14.56 4.57
N SER A 21 -0.57 15.15 5.76
CA SER A 21 0.52 14.85 6.71
C SER A 21 0.11 13.92 7.85
N THR A 22 -1.18 13.81 8.15
CA THR A 22 -1.65 13.11 9.35
C THR A 22 -2.75 12.08 9.10
N SER A 23 -3.44 12.12 7.96
CA SER A 23 -4.47 11.14 7.63
C SER A 23 -3.87 9.96 6.85
N TYR A 24 -3.84 8.78 7.48
CA TYR A 24 -3.44 7.53 6.83
C TYR A 24 -4.16 6.35 7.47
N LEU A 25 -4.16 5.21 6.77
CA LEU A 25 -4.71 3.96 7.27
C LEU A 25 -3.61 2.90 7.25
N LEU A 26 -3.31 2.33 8.41
CA LEU A 26 -2.46 1.15 8.51
C LEU A 26 -3.36 -0.08 8.37
N LEU A 27 -3.17 -0.80 7.28
CA LEU A 27 -3.86 -2.06 7.04
C LEU A 27 -2.97 -3.23 7.45
N PRO A 28 -3.53 -4.31 8.02
CA PRO A 28 -2.77 -5.52 8.29
C PRO A 28 -2.26 -6.10 6.97
N GLY A 29 -0.94 -6.26 6.84
CA GLY A 29 -0.30 -6.91 5.69
C GLY A 29 -0.04 -8.39 5.94
N THR A 30 -0.11 -9.21 4.90
CA THR A 30 0.35 -10.61 4.97
C THR A 30 1.79 -10.69 4.49
N SER A 31 2.73 -10.79 5.42
CA SER A 31 4.18 -10.81 5.13
C SER A 31 4.68 -12.09 4.45
N GLN A 32 3.81 -13.05 4.15
CA GLN A 32 4.20 -14.47 3.97
C GLN A 32 3.62 -15.18 2.73
N ILE A 33 3.18 -14.47 1.70
CA ILE A 33 2.64 -15.11 0.49
C ILE A 33 3.39 -14.56 -0.72
N ASP A 34 3.75 -15.45 -1.66
CA ASP A 34 4.56 -15.24 -2.87
C ASP A 34 3.97 -14.26 -3.91
N GLY A 35 3.37 -13.17 -3.46
CA GLY A 35 2.81 -12.13 -4.32
C GLY A 35 1.97 -11.14 -3.52
N LEU A 36 1.99 -9.89 -3.98
CA LEU A 36 1.11 -8.83 -3.51
C LEU A 36 0.09 -8.52 -4.60
N SER A 37 -1.20 -8.63 -4.27
CA SER A 37 -2.29 -8.15 -5.11
C SER A 37 -3.09 -7.12 -4.34
N VAL A 38 -3.28 -5.94 -4.93
CA VAL A 38 -4.05 -4.84 -4.34
C VAL A 38 -5.00 -4.29 -5.39
N SER A 39 -6.25 -4.08 -4.99
CA SER A 39 -7.25 -3.38 -5.80
C SER A 39 -8.01 -2.39 -4.92
N PHE A 40 -8.11 -1.15 -5.37
CA PHE A 40 -8.87 -0.10 -4.71
C PHE A 40 -9.31 0.94 -5.75
N GLN A 41 -10.29 1.75 -5.37
CA GLN A 41 -10.75 2.90 -6.14
C GLN A 41 -10.41 4.16 -5.37
N PHE A 42 -9.99 5.22 -6.08
CA PHE A 42 -9.73 6.51 -5.46
C PHE A 42 -10.28 7.64 -6.31
N ARG A 43 -10.60 8.76 -5.66
CA ARG A 43 -10.98 10.02 -6.29
C ARG A 43 -10.35 11.16 -5.50
N THR A 44 -9.63 12.04 -6.18
CA THR A 44 -9.03 13.24 -5.58
C THR A 44 -8.92 14.35 -6.61
N TRP A 45 -8.88 15.59 -6.14
CA TRP A 45 -8.55 16.76 -6.96
C TRP A 45 -7.06 17.14 -6.85
N ASN A 46 -6.31 16.51 -5.94
CA ASN A 46 -4.91 16.80 -5.73
C ASN A 46 -4.07 16.19 -6.86
N SER A 47 -3.13 16.97 -7.40
CA SER A 47 -2.19 16.51 -8.43
C SER A 47 -1.12 15.57 -7.89
N ASP A 48 -0.84 15.64 -6.59
CA ASP A 48 0.24 14.94 -5.91
C ASP A 48 -0.26 14.30 -4.61
N GLY A 49 0.26 13.11 -4.28
CA GLY A 49 -0.05 12.43 -3.04
C GLY A 49 0.27 10.94 -3.05
N LEU A 50 0.66 10.41 -1.89
CA LEU A 50 0.87 8.98 -1.69
C LEU A 50 -0.48 8.25 -1.65
N LEU A 51 -0.65 7.22 -2.48
CA LEU A 51 -1.85 6.37 -2.50
C LEU A 51 -1.66 5.09 -1.69
N LEU A 52 -0.49 4.45 -1.82
CA LEU A 52 -0.16 3.22 -1.11
C LEU A 52 1.37 3.09 -0.94
N SER A 53 1.78 2.62 0.23
CA SER A 53 3.16 2.22 0.51
C SER A 53 3.16 0.92 1.30
N THR A 54 4.03 -0.02 0.93
CA THR A 54 4.23 -1.27 1.68
C THR A 54 5.67 -1.74 1.56
N GLN A 55 6.18 -2.31 2.65
CA GLN A 55 7.44 -3.04 2.62
C GLN A 55 7.29 -4.34 1.82
N LEU A 56 8.35 -4.72 1.13
CA LEU A 56 8.51 -5.95 0.35
C LEU A 56 9.81 -6.65 0.76
N ALA A 57 9.96 -7.92 0.38
CA ALA A 57 11.20 -8.68 0.48
C ALA A 57 11.87 -8.61 1.87
N GLY A 58 11.11 -8.85 2.94
CA GLY A 58 11.63 -8.80 4.31
C GLY A 58 12.19 -7.43 4.67
N GLU A 59 11.47 -6.36 4.31
CA GLU A 59 11.81 -4.95 4.56
C GLU A 59 12.98 -4.39 3.74
N SER A 60 13.60 -5.20 2.87
CA SER A 60 14.70 -4.74 2.00
C SER A 60 14.27 -3.92 0.77
N ALA A 61 12.96 -3.79 0.54
CA ALA A 61 12.41 -2.97 -0.51
C ALA A 61 11.06 -2.35 -0.09
N VAL A 62 10.67 -1.27 -0.75
CA VAL A 62 9.39 -0.60 -0.56
C VAL A 62 8.71 -0.42 -1.92
N LEU A 63 7.45 -0.82 -2.00
CA LEU A 63 6.57 -0.47 -3.12
C LEU A 63 5.85 0.82 -2.80
N VAL A 64 5.88 1.77 -3.73
CA VAL A 64 5.23 3.07 -3.63
C VAL A 64 4.33 3.27 -4.84
N LEU A 65 3.06 3.54 -4.58
CA LEU A 65 2.09 4.00 -5.56
C LEU A 65 1.66 5.42 -5.19
N GLN A 66 1.87 6.37 -6.09
CA GLN A 66 1.58 7.79 -5.83
C GLN A 66 1.02 8.50 -7.06
N LEU A 67 0.37 9.63 -6.80
CA LEU A 67 0.12 10.65 -7.81
C LEU A 67 1.29 11.62 -7.86
N TYR A 68 1.75 11.92 -9.07
CA TYR A 68 2.74 12.95 -9.32
C TYR A 68 2.35 13.72 -10.58
N ASN A 69 2.09 15.03 -10.46
CA ASN A 69 1.59 15.87 -11.55
C ASN A 69 0.38 15.26 -12.29
N GLY A 70 -0.58 14.70 -11.54
CA GLY A 70 -1.80 14.10 -12.08
C GLY A 70 -1.61 12.74 -12.78
N LYS A 71 -0.40 12.16 -12.72
CA LYS A 71 -0.11 10.82 -13.25
C LYS A 71 0.05 9.82 -12.11
N ILE A 72 -0.36 8.59 -12.35
CA ILE A 72 -0.12 7.47 -11.44
C ILE A 72 1.29 6.96 -11.68
N LEU A 73 2.10 6.90 -10.62
CA LEU A 73 3.46 6.38 -10.65
C LEU A 73 3.57 5.19 -9.70
N LEU A 74 4.04 4.06 -10.23
CA LEU A 74 4.38 2.86 -9.47
C LEU A 74 5.89 2.70 -9.44
N MET A 75 6.46 2.57 -8.25
CA MET A 75 7.89 2.40 -8.03
C MET A 75 8.16 1.28 -7.04
N ILE A 76 9.24 0.54 -7.27
CA ILE A 76 9.82 -0.38 -6.30
C ILE A 76 11.21 0.15 -5.98
N GLN A 77 11.42 0.55 -4.74
CA GLN A 77 12.68 1.08 -4.24
C GLN A 77 13.35 -0.01 -3.40
N LYS A 78 14.56 -0.41 -3.78
CA LYS A 78 15.35 -1.38 -3.00
C LYS A 78 16.32 -0.61 -2.12
N GLU A 79 16.43 -0.99 -0.84
CA GLU A 79 17.51 -0.46 -0.01
C GLU A 79 18.86 -0.93 -0.55
N SER A 80 19.77 0.02 -0.76
CA SER A 80 21.16 -0.31 -1.12
C SER A 80 21.88 -0.72 0.15
N VAL A 81 22.37 -1.95 0.22
CA VAL A 81 23.25 -2.37 1.32
C VAL A 81 24.53 -1.53 1.23
N ASN A 82 24.71 -0.57 2.13
CA ASN A 82 25.98 0.11 2.31
C ASN A 82 26.98 -0.89 2.87
N ILE A 83 27.71 -1.57 1.98
CA ILE A 83 28.86 -2.40 2.34
C ILE A 83 29.98 -1.44 2.72
N LEU A 84 30.07 -1.07 4.01
CA LEU A 84 31.23 -0.36 4.50
C LEU A 84 32.45 -1.30 4.38
N PRO A 85 33.52 -0.91 3.67
CA PRO A 85 34.74 -1.71 3.66
C PRO A 85 35.28 -1.80 5.09
N ILE A 86 35.55 -3.00 5.56
CA ILE A 86 36.24 -3.21 6.83
C ILE A 86 37.66 -2.66 6.64
N SER A 87 37.95 -1.48 7.18
CA SER A 87 39.31 -0.99 7.30
C SER A 87 39.97 -1.72 8.47
N THR A 88 40.79 -2.73 8.16
CA THR A 88 41.76 -3.35 9.08
C THR A 88 42.96 -2.46 9.30
#